data_AF-A0A7S0D7N4-F1
#
_entry.id   AF-A0A7S0D7N4-F1
#
_cell.length_a   1.000
_cell.length_b   1.000
_cell.length_c   1.000
_cell.angle_alpha   90.00
_cell.angle_beta   90.00
_cell.angle_gamma   90.00
#
_symmetry.space_group_name_H-M   'P 1'
#
loop_
_entity.id
_entity.type
_entity.pdbx_description
1 polymer ?
#
loop_
_entity_poly.entity_id
_entity_poly.type
_entity_poly.pdbx_seq_one_letter_code
_entity_poly.pdbx_strand_id
1 'polypeptide(L)'
;PTWGGASGTQCHMTNTRITDPEILERRYPVVVRAFAIREGSGGAGKHRGGDGVRREIEFLKPITVSVLTERRVFAPRGVAGGKDGKTGENALLVLEKGAADDDADDDGERQKRRVVNLGGKNSVSVAAGDILRILSPGGGGYGEPSD
;
A
#
# COMPACT_ATOMS: atom_id res chain seq x y z
N PRO A 1 -21.22 -16.11 8.26
CA PRO A 1 -20.43 -15.42 9.31
C PRO A 1 -21.35 -14.42 10.02
N THR A 2 -21.01 -13.99 11.25
CA THR A 2 -21.80 -12.98 11.99
C THR A 2 -21.02 -11.70 12.28
N TRP A 3 -19.76 -11.61 11.85
CA TRP A 3 -18.85 -10.49 12.08
C TRP A 3 -18.23 -9.98 10.77
N GLY A 4 -17.79 -8.72 10.76
CA GLY A 4 -17.02 -8.14 9.66
C GLY A 4 -15.58 -8.67 9.60
N GLY A 5 -14.94 -8.58 8.44
CA GLY A 5 -13.55 -9.00 8.25
C GLY A 5 -12.58 -8.15 9.06
N ALA A 6 -11.49 -8.75 9.53
CA ALA A 6 -10.44 -8.05 10.25
C ALA A 6 -9.57 -7.23 9.29
N SER A 7 -9.47 -5.92 9.54
CA SER A 7 -8.60 -5.03 8.77
C SER A 7 -7.13 -5.27 9.09
N GLY A 8 -6.24 -4.91 8.16
CA GLY A 8 -4.79 -5.02 8.36
C GLY A 8 -4.25 -6.43 8.49
N THR A 9 -5.08 -7.45 8.19
CA THR A 9 -4.75 -8.85 8.42
C THR A 9 -4.37 -9.54 7.11
N GLN A 10 -3.25 -10.25 7.11
CA GLN A 10 -2.82 -11.08 5.98
C GLN A 10 -2.99 -12.55 6.37
N CYS A 11 -3.92 -13.26 5.69
CA CYS A 11 -4.30 -14.61 6.09
C CYS A 11 -3.48 -15.74 5.41
N HIS A 12 -2.62 -15.45 4.43
CA HIS A 12 -1.85 -16.48 3.73
C HIS A 12 -0.41 -16.07 3.38
N MET A 13 0.45 -17.09 3.40
CA MET A 13 1.90 -17.16 3.17
C MET A 13 2.86 -16.84 4.32
N THR A 14 2.45 -16.17 5.40
CA THR A 14 3.31 -16.05 6.59
C THR A 14 2.48 -15.61 7.80
N ASN A 15 2.35 -16.49 8.81
CA ASN A 15 1.99 -16.06 10.17
C ASN A 15 3.20 -15.38 10.85
N THR A 16 3.89 -14.49 10.13
CA THR A 16 4.99 -13.70 10.69
C THR A 16 4.40 -12.42 11.21
N ARG A 17 4.76 -12.08 12.45
CA ARG A 17 4.59 -10.72 12.95
C ARG A 17 5.13 -9.75 11.93
N ILE A 18 4.43 -8.64 11.81
CA ILE A 18 4.88 -7.54 11.00
C ILE A 18 6.25 -7.07 11.50
N THR A 19 7.18 -6.81 10.58
CA THR A 19 8.45 -6.18 10.92
C THR A 19 8.19 -4.75 11.36
N ASP A 20 8.68 -4.39 12.54
CA ASP A 20 8.59 -3.02 13.05
C ASP A 20 9.27 -2.04 12.08
N PRO A 21 8.66 -0.86 11.84
CA PRO A 21 9.24 0.18 10.97
C PRO A 21 10.69 0.51 11.34
N GLU A 22 11.00 0.62 12.63
CA GLU A 22 12.33 0.97 13.14
C GLU A 22 13.40 -0.06 12.75
N ILE A 23 13.02 -1.34 12.66
CA ILE A 23 13.92 -2.40 12.21
C ILE A 23 14.17 -2.29 10.71
N LEU A 24 13.17 -1.91 9.93
CA LEU A 24 13.32 -1.68 8.50
C LEU A 24 14.26 -0.50 8.22
N GLU A 25 14.02 0.64 8.88
CA GLU A 25 14.80 1.88 8.74
C GLU A 25 16.25 1.71 9.23
N ARG A 26 16.47 0.86 10.25
CA ARG A 26 17.82 0.54 10.71
C ARG A 26 18.60 -0.33 9.72
N ARG A 27 17.92 -1.22 8.99
CA ARG A 27 18.55 -2.19 8.09
C ARG A 27 18.77 -1.67 6.68
N TYR A 28 17.92 -0.76 6.22
CA TYR A 28 17.94 -0.24 4.86
C TYR A 28 17.92 1.29 4.87
N PRO A 29 18.50 1.96 3.85
CA PRO A 29 18.50 3.42 3.76
C PRO A 29 17.11 3.92 3.34
N VAL A 30 16.13 3.78 4.22
CA VAL A 30 14.71 4.10 3.96
C VAL A 30 14.05 4.73 5.18
N VAL A 31 12.93 5.43 4.96
CA VAL A 31 12.04 5.94 6.01
C VAL A 31 10.61 5.48 5.72
N VAL A 32 9.92 4.96 6.72
CA VAL A 32 8.51 4.57 6.62
C VAL A 32 7.64 5.81 6.87
N ARG A 33 7.16 6.43 5.79
CA ARG A 33 6.31 7.64 5.85
C ARG A 33 4.88 7.35 6.26
N ALA A 34 4.37 6.19 5.89
CA ALA A 34 3.03 5.77 6.28
C ALA A 34 2.99 4.27 6.48
N PHE A 35 2.34 3.85 7.55
CA PHE A 35 1.86 2.50 7.69
C PHE A 35 0.49 2.52 8.40
N ALA A 36 -0.58 2.42 7.63
CA ALA A 36 -1.94 2.67 8.10
C ALA A 36 -2.96 1.74 7.43
N ILE A 37 -4.17 1.67 8.00
CA ILE A 37 -5.31 1.01 7.34
C ILE A 37 -5.66 1.75 6.04
N ARG A 38 -5.93 0.99 4.98
CA ARG A 38 -6.45 1.50 3.71
C ARG A 38 -7.97 1.49 3.75
N GLU A 39 -8.53 2.52 4.36
CA GLU A 39 -9.97 2.62 4.60
C GLU A 39 -10.80 2.46 3.32
N GLY A 40 -11.89 1.71 3.44
CA GLY A 40 -12.82 1.50 2.33
C GLY A 40 -12.24 0.68 1.18
N SER A 41 -11.28 -0.21 1.46
CA SER A 41 -10.78 -1.20 0.51
C SER A 41 -11.46 -2.57 0.66
N GLY A 42 -12.08 -2.85 1.80
CA GLY A 42 -12.93 -4.02 2.01
C GLY A 42 -14.23 -3.93 1.24
N GLY A 43 -14.66 -5.06 0.68
CA GLY A 43 -15.90 -5.20 -0.08
C GLY A 43 -17.12 -5.01 0.81
N ALA A 44 -18.14 -4.35 0.28
CA ALA A 44 -19.41 -4.14 0.97
C ALA A 44 -20.20 -5.45 1.05
N GLY A 45 -21.05 -5.58 2.06
CA GLY A 45 -21.96 -6.70 2.25
C GLY A 45 -22.59 -6.61 3.63
N LYS A 46 -23.55 -7.49 3.94
CA LYS A 46 -24.10 -7.63 5.30
C LYS A 46 -22.99 -7.71 6.35
N HIS A 47 -21.89 -8.40 6.01
CA HIS A 47 -20.64 -8.31 6.73
C HIS A 47 -19.56 -7.80 5.79
N ARG A 48 -19.04 -6.60 6.07
CA ARG A 48 -17.97 -5.99 5.28
C ARG A 48 -16.70 -6.83 5.31
N GLY A 49 -15.99 -6.87 4.19
CA GLY A 49 -14.62 -7.37 4.16
C GLY A 49 -13.68 -6.44 4.93
N GLY A 50 -12.58 -7.00 5.46
CA GLY A 50 -11.57 -6.21 6.16
C GLY A 50 -10.80 -5.30 5.21
N ASP A 51 -10.42 -4.12 5.69
CA ASP A 51 -9.61 -3.18 4.92
C ASP A 51 -8.15 -3.64 4.85
N GLY A 52 -7.49 -3.38 3.73
CA GLY A 52 -6.06 -3.57 3.54
C GLY A 52 -5.22 -2.53 4.29
N VAL A 53 -3.95 -2.43 3.92
CA VAL A 53 -2.99 -1.47 4.47
C VAL A 53 -2.36 -0.62 3.38
N ARG A 54 -2.06 0.63 3.73
CA ARG A 54 -1.19 1.54 2.97
C ARG A 54 0.18 1.55 3.62
N ARG A 55 1.22 1.25 2.85
CA ARG A 55 2.62 1.45 3.22
C ARG A 55 3.28 2.42 2.26
N GLU A 56 3.99 3.40 2.78
CA GLU A 56 4.80 4.34 2.00
C GLU A 56 6.22 4.33 2.56
N ILE A 57 7.18 3.96 1.71
CA ILE A 57 8.59 3.81 2.07
C ILE A 57 9.38 4.77 1.17
N GLU A 58 9.99 5.77 1.78
CA GLU A 58 10.88 6.71 1.11
C GLU A 58 12.31 6.17 1.09
N PHE A 59 12.97 6.28 -0.05
CA PHE A 59 14.36 5.85 -0.20
C PHE A 59 15.31 7.02 0.06
N LEU A 60 16.36 6.79 0.84
CA LEU A 60 17.36 7.81 1.18
C LEU A 60 18.59 7.76 0.29
N LYS A 61 18.76 6.69 -0.49
CA LYS A 61 19.88 6.46 -1.40
C LYS A 61 19.41 5.71 -2.64
N PRO A 62 20.14 5.80 -3.77
CA PRO A 62 19.85 4.98 -4.93
C PRO A 62 19.95 3.49 -4.62
N ILE A 63 18.87 2.76 -4.80
CA ILE A 63 18.81 1.30 -4.60
C ILE A 63 17.93 0.64 -5.67
N THR A 64 18.01 -0.69 -5.79
CA THR A 64 17.06 -1.47 -6.59
C THR A 64 16.04 -2.11 -5.66
N VAL A 65 14.76 -1.96 -5.97
CA VAL A 65 13.65 -2.56 -5.23
C VAL A 65 12.89 -3.52 -6.11
N SER A 66 12.61 -4.70 -5.56
CA SER A 66 11.78 -5.73 -6.21
C SER A 66 10.48 -5.89 -5.44
N VAL A 67 9.37 -5.82 -6.15
CA VAL A 67 8.02 -5.99 -5.62
C VAL A 67 7.47 -7.32 -6.13
N LEU A 68 7.02 -8.18 -5.21
CA LEU A 68 6.37 -9.45 -5.52
C LEU A 68 5.04 -9.52 -4.78
N THR A 69 3.95 -9.25 -5.49
CA THR A 69 2.62 -9.13 -4.88
C THR A 69 1.53 -9.72 -5.78
N GLU A 70 0.47 -10.21 -5.14
CA GLU A 70 -0.68 -10.83 -5.80
C GLU A 70 -1.95 -9.97 -5.64
N ARG A 71 -3.06 -10.39 -6.26
CA ARG A 71 -4.37 -9.67 -6.18
C ARG A 71 -4.30 -8.21 -6.65
N ARG A 72 -3.53 -7.97 -7.73
CA ARG A 72 -3.39 -6.67 -8.41
C ARG A 72 -4.28 -6.52 -9.64
N VAL A 73 -4.73 -7.64 -10.20
CA VAL A 73 -5.65 -7.68 -11.36
C VAL A 73 -7.01 -8.22 -10.92
N PHE A 74 -7.03 -9.37 -10.24
CA PHE A 74 -8.26 -9.98 -9.74
C PHE A 74 -8.53 -9.57 -8.29
N ALA A 75 -9.67 -8.92 -8.09
CA ALA A 75 -10.18 -8.55 -6.79
C ALA A 75 -10.45 -9.78 -5.90
N PRO A 76 -10.25 -9.67 -4.57
CA PRO A 76 -10.78 -10.64 -3.63
C PRO A 76 -12.31 -10.63 -3.68
N ARG A 77 -12.87 -11.78 -4.08
CA ARG A 77 -14.30 -11.88 -4.38
C ARG A 77 -15.16 -11.76 -3.15
N GLY A 78 -16.26 -11.03 -3.29
CA GLY A 78 -17.37 -11.13 -2.36
C GLY A 78 -18.07 -12.49 -2.46
N VAL A 79 -18.84 -12.82 -1.43
CA VAL A 79 -19.52 -14.12 -1.30
C VAL A 79 -20.98 -13.91 -0.88
N ALA A 80 -21.87 -14.78 -1.34
CA ALA A 80 -23.30 -14.73 -1.03
C ALA A 80 -23.95 -13.34 -1.29
N GLY A 81 -23.62 -12.69 -2.41
CA GLY A 81 -24.14 -11.35 -2.75
C GLY A 81 -23.30 -10.17 -2.24
N GLY A 82 -22.23 -10.43 -1.48
CA GLY A 82 -21.27 -9.40 -1.11
C GLY A 82 -20.50 -8.86 -2.31
N LYS A 83 -20.10 -7.59 -2.25
CA LYS A 83 -19.25 -6.93 -3.24
C LYS A 83 -17.79 -7.30 -3.04
N ASP A 84 -17.05 -7.28 -4.14
CA ASP A 84 -15.61 -7.53 -4.15
C ASP A 84 -14.83 -6.46 -3.36
N GLY A 85 -13.72 -6.87 -2.75
CA GLY A 85 -12.76 -5.93 -2.19
C GLY A 85 -11.96 -5.22 -3.28
N LYS A 86 -11.38 -4.06 -2.98
CA LYS A 86 -10.47 -3.39 -3.91
C LYS A 86 -9.23 -4.26 -4.14
N THR A 87 -8.74 -4.27 -5.38
CA THR A 87 -7.41 -4.81 -5.70
C THR A 87 -6.33 -4.03 -4.95
N GLY A 88 -5.18 -4.68 -4.79
CA GLY A 88 -3.98 -4.00 -4.35
C GLY A 88 -3.40 -3.15 -5.49
N GLU A 89 -2.54 -2.21 -5.14
CA GLU A 89 -1.87 -1.32 -6.08
C GLU A 89 -0.44 -1.08 -5.59
N ASN A 90 0.51 -1.02 -6.51
CA ASN A 90 1.88 -0.61 -6.20
C ASN A 90 2.24 0.56 -7.11
N ALA A 91 2.72 1.64 -6.52
CA ALA A 91 3.12 2.83 -7.24
C ALA A 91 4.46 3.34 -6.72
N LEU A 92 5.30 3.81 -7.64
CA LEU A 92 6.46 4.60 -7.33
C LEU A 92 6.11 6.08 -7.50
N LEU A 93 6.26 6.87 -6.44
CA LEU A 93 6.16 8.32 -6.48
C LEU A 93 7.58 8.85 -6.72
N VAL A 94 7.89 9.15 -7.97
CA VAL A 94 9.21 9.61 -8.40
C VAL A 94 9.31 11.10 -8.14
N LEU A 95 10.35 11.52 -7.42
CA LEU A 95 10.63 12.94 -7.18
C LEU A 95 11.03 13.62 -8.50
N GLU A 96 10.35 14.71 -8.86
CA GLU A 96 10.73 15.49 -10.05
C GLU A 96 11.99 16.33 -9.76
N LYS A 97 13.00 16.25 -10.65
CA LYS A 97 14.25 17.03 -10.51
C LYS A 97 13.97 18.52 -10.71
N GLY A 98 14.51 19.36 -9.83
CA GLY A 98 14.21 20.80 -9.74
C GLY A 98 13.28 21.19 -8.58
N ALA A 99 12.82 20.23 -7.77
CA ALA A 99 12.12 20.46 -6.49
C ALA A 99 13.05 20.41 -5.26
N ALA A 100 14.35 20.31 -5.51
CA ALA A 100 15.42 20.42 -4.54
C ALA A 100 16.56 21.13 -5.25
N ASP A 101 17.22 22.05 -4.53
CA ASP A 101 18.29 22.95 -4.96
C ASP A 101 17.77 24.33 -5.40
N ASP A 102 17.24 25.12 -4.44
CA ASP A 102 17.84 26.42 -4.07
C ASP A 102 17.03 27.24 -3.04
N ASP A 103 15.75 26.96 -2.79
CA ASP A 103 14.96 27.69 -1.78
C ASP A 103 14.18 26.72 -0.88
N ALA A 104 14.74 26.42 0.29
CA ALA A 104 13.97 25.81 1.38
C ALA A 104 13.11 26.90 2.01
N ASP A 105 11.94 27.17 1.43
CA ASP A 105 10.91 27.96 2.10
C ASP A 105 10.39 27.20 3.33
N ASP A 106 10.26 27.93 4.43
CA ASP A 106 9.84 27.54 5.79
C ASP A 106 8.44 26.86 5.86
N ASP A 107 7.71 26.79 4.73
CA ASP A 107 6.30 26.38 4.68
C ASP A 107 6.05 24.99 4.07
N GLY A 108 7.10 24.15 3.94
CA GLY A 108 6.94 22.71 3.72
C GLY A 108 6.22 22.33 2.42
N GLU A 109 6.54 23.02 1.32
CA GLU A 109 5.93 22.77 0.02
C GLU A 109 6.07 21.29 -0.38
N ARG A 110 4.94 20.62 -0.67
CA ARG A 110 4.94 19.22 -1.05
C ARG A 110 5.64 19.07 -2.40
N GLN A 111 6.90 18.63 -2.36
CA GLN A 111 7.69 18.30 -3.54
C GLN A 111 6.84 17.53 -4.56
N LYS A 112 6.81 18.02 -5.80
CA LYS A 112 6.02 17.43 -6.88
C LYS A 112 6.56 16.05 -7.22
N ARG A 113 5.66 15.06 -7.23
CA ARG A 113 6.00 13.66 -7.51
C ARG A 113 5.18 13.12 -8.66
N ARG A 114 5.86 12.49 -9.63
CA ARG A 114 5.23 11.74 -10.71
C ARG A 114 4.87 10.34 -10.23
N VAL A 115 3.66 9.89 -10.49
CA VAL A 115 3.20 8.54 -10.11
C VAL A 115 3.46 7.56 -11.25
N VAL A 116 4.15 6.46 -10.94
CA VAL A 116 4.41 5.34 -11.87
C VAL A 116 3.79 4.07 -11.30
N ASN A 117 2.89 3.43 -12.06
CA ASN A 117 2.33 2.13 -11.67
C ASN A 117 3.38 1.03 -11.87
N LEU A 118 3.64 0.24 -10.83
CA LEU A 118 4.65 -0.82 -10.86
C LEU A 118 4.06 -2.21 -11.20
N GLY A 119 2.75 -2.35 -11.30
CA GLY A 119 2.10 -3.65 -11.45
C GLY A 119 2.29 -4.55 -10.23
N GLY A 120 2.04 -5.85 -10.37
CA GLY A 120 2.14 -6.79 -9.25
C GLY A 120 3.52 -7.38 -8.99
N LYS A 121 4.33 -7.53 -10.05
CA LYS A 121 5.68 -8.11 -9.99
C LYS A 121 6.59 -7.28 -10.86
N ASN A 122 7.56 -6.62 -10.25
CA ASN A 122 8.49 -5.75 -10.99
C ASN A 122 9.76 -5.50 -10.18
N SER A 123 10.84 -5.11 -10.85
CA SER A 123 12.07 -4.64 -10.23
C SER A 123 12.44 -3.31 -10.85
N VAL A 124 12.67 -2.30 -10.01
CA VAL A 124 12.96 -0.93 -10.46
C VAL A 124 14.10 -0.34 -9.65
N SER A 125 14.91 0.49 -10.32
CA SER A 125 15.88 1.36 -9.64
C SER A 125 15.17 2.63 -9.18
N VAL A 126 15.46 3.03 -7.95
CA VAL A 126 14.88 4.22 -7.30
C VAL A 126 16.00 5.18 -6.92
N ALA A 127 15.70 6.48 -6.89
CA ALA A 127 16.59 7.53 -6.42
C ALA A 127 16.27 7.92 -4.96
N ALA A 128 17.15 8.72 -4.36
CA ALA A 128 16.85 9.34 -3.07
C ALA A 128 15.64 10.28 -3.20
N GLY A 129 14.72 10.24 -2.23
CA GLY A 129 13.48 11.01 -2.21
C GLY A 129 12.29 10.35 -2.92
N ASP A 130 12.52 9.29 -3.70
CA ASP A 130 11.44 8.49 -4.28
C ASP A 130 10.68 7.73 -3.18
N ILE A 131 9.38 7.52 -3.38
CA ILE A 131 8.53 6.78 -2.42
C ILE A 131 7.88 5.58 -3.10
N LEU A 132 8.13 4.37 -2.57
CA LEU A 132 7.35 3.19 -2.90
C LEU A 132 6.06 3.17 -2.07
N ARG A 133 4.92 3.34 -2.74
CA ARG A 133 3.58 3.15 -2.17
C ARG A 133 3.07 1.75 -2.48
N ILE A 134 2.72 1.01 -1.44
CA ILE A 134 2.06 -0.30 -1.51
C ILE A 134 0.69 -0.19 -0.86
N LEU A 135 -0.36 -0.41 -1.65
CA LEU A 135 -1.72 -0.59 -1.19
C LEU A 135 -2.06 -2.07 -1.25
N SER A 136 -2.27 -2.71 -0.10
CA SER A 136 -2.70 -4.10 -0.09
C SER A 136 -4.18 -4.20 -0.54
N PRO A 137 -4.60 -5.37 -1.07
CA PRO A 137 -6.00 -5.60 -1.34
C PRO A 137 -6.80 -5.61 -0.03
N GLY A 138 -8.09 -5.29 -0.11
CA GLY A 138 -9.05 -5.56 0.96
C GLY A 138 -9.69 -6.94 0.83
N GLY A 139 -10.45 -7.38 1.83
CA GLY A 139 -11.23 -8.61 1.78
C GLY A 139 -12.55 -8.42 1.01
N GLY A 140 -13.10 -9.48 0.43
CA GLY A 140 -14.46 -9.46 -0.13
C GLY A 140 -15.53 -9.40 0.97
N GLY A 141 -16.66 -8.76 0.69
CA GLY A 141 -17.80 -8.73 1.60
C GLY A 141 -18.60 -10.04 1.59
N TYR A 142 -19.38 -10.27 2.63
CA TYR A 142 -20.32 -11.39 2.73
C TYR A 142 -21.77 -10.89 2.83
N GLY A 143 -22.67 -11.49 2.06
CA GLY A 143 -24.10 -11.14 2.08
C GLY A 143 -24.38 -9.88 1.26
N GLU A 144 -25.60 -9.73 0.75
CA GLU A 144 -26.02 -8.50 0.08
C GLU A 144 -25.84 -7.29 1.00
N PRO A 145 -25.29 -6.17 0.51
CA PRO A 145 -25.27 -4.92 1.26
C PRO A 145 -26.72 -4.45 1.48
N SER A 146 -27.05 -4.01 2.69
CA SER A 146 -28.24 -3.19 2.89
C SER A 146 -28.01 -1.82 2.24
N ASP A 147 -29.06 -1.24 1.65
CA ASP A 147 -29.05 0.12 1.09
C ASP A 147 -28.57 1.17 2.10
#